data_AF-A0A3S1EHM5-F1
#
_entry.id   AF-A0A3S1EHM5-F1
#
_cell.length_a   1.000
_cell.length_b   1.000
_cell.length_c   1.000
_cell.angle_alpha   90.00
_cell.angle_beta   90.00
_cell.angle_gamma   90.00
#
_symmetry.space_group_name_H-M   'P 1'
#
loop_
_entity.id
_entity.type
_entity.pdbx_description
1 polymer ?
#
loop_
_entity_poly.entity_id
_entity_poly.type
_entity_poly.pdbx_seq_one_letter_code
_entity_poly.pdbx_strand_id
1 'polypeptide(L)'
;FVPRKSTWVGSIRAVGKTAAEAVELWDQFRRLEDAGAFAVECEIIPAALMAEIHRRTALVTVSLGSGAEADVIFLFTSDICGESARLPRHARAWGKLAALHQQVRDARIDALTAFRREVEGGSYPGKAEIAAIADEELQGFRAAVDSAKQ
;
A
#
# COMPACT_ATOMS: atom_id res chain seq x y z
N PHE A 1 17.60 11.28 -0.27
CA PHE A 1 16.51 11.68 -1.18
C PHE A 1 15.26 11.89 -0.33
N VAL A 2 14.32 12.73 -0.76
CA VAL A 2 13.05 12.94 -0.03
C VAL A 2 11.91 12.85 -1.05
N PRO A 3 11.03 11.84 -0.99
CA PRO A 3 10.06 11.56 -2.05
C PRO A 3 9.15 12.74 -2.39
N ARG A 4 8.73 13.50 -1.37
CA ARG A 4 7.90 14.70 -1.54
C ARG A 4 8.58 15.79 -2.39
N LYS A 5 9.91 15.83 -2.43
CA LYS A 5 10.68 16.79 -3.24
C LYS A 5 10.90 16.32 -4.67
N SER A 6 10.46 15.11 -5.05
CA SER A 6 10.69 14.51 -6.39
C SER A 6 10.27 15.39 -7.56
N THR A 7 9.14 16.10 -7.45
CA THR A 7 8.67 17.03 -8.48
C THR A 7 9.53 18.29 -8.59
N TRP A 8 10.21 18.68 -7.52
CA TRP A 8 11.11 19.83 -7.48
C TRP A 8 12.51 19.47 -7.99
N VAL A 9 12.95 18.24 -7.76
CA VAL A 9 14.27 17.74 -8.19
C VAL A 9 14.23 16.92 -9.48
N GLY A 10 13.07 16.90 -10.16
CA GLY A 10 12.83 16.30 -11.47
C GLY A 10 12.58 14.78 -11.47
N SER A 11 13.23 14.00 -10.60
CA SER A 11 12.98 12.55 -10.47
C SER A 11 13.60 11.95 -9.21
N ILE A 12 13.26 10.69 -8.93
CA ILE A 12 13.96 9.89 -7.91
C ILE A 12 15.42 9.71 -8.33
N ARG A 13 16.34 10.24 -7.53
CA ARG A 13 17.79 10.15 -7.78
C ARG A 13 18.56 9.93 -6.49
N ALA A 14 19.78 9.42 -6.62
CA ALA A 14 20.73 9.44 -5.52
C ALA A 14 21.17 10.87 -5.18
N VAL A 15 21.44 11.12 -3.90
CA VAL A 15 21.94 12.40 -3.38
C VAL A 15 23.32 12.22 -2.77
N GLY A 16 24.20 13.23 -2.89
CA GLY A 16 25.58 13.11 -2.41
C GLY A 16 26.50 12.43 -3.42
N LYS A 17 26.23 12.56 -4.72
CA LYS A 17 27.06 11.96 -5.77
C LYS A 17 28.33 12.76 -6.07
N THR A 18 28.34 14.03 -5.71
CA THR A 18 29.51 14.92 -5.83
C THR A 18 29.99 15.32 -4.44
N ALA A 19 31.24 15.73 -4.33
CA ALA A 19 31.79 16.22 -3.05
C ALA A 19 30.99 17.41 -2.50
N ALA A 20 30.55 18.33 -3.37
CA ALA A 20 29.72 19.47 -2.97
C ALA A 20 28.36 19.02 -2.39
N GLU A 21 27.65 18.12 -3.08
CA GLU A 21 26.39 17.56 -2.56
C GLU A 21 26.60 16.78 -1.26
N ALA A 22 27.73 16.07 -1.12
CA ALA A 22 28.06 15.30 0.07
C ALA A 22 28.30 16.20 1.29
N VAL A 23 28.99 17.34 1.11
CA VAL A 23 29.20 18.34 2.16
C VAL A 23 27.88 19.01 2.56
N GLU A 24 27.04 19.36 1.59
CA GLU A 24 25.70 19.91 1.87
C GLU A 24 24.83 18.90 2.62
N LEU A 25 24.88 17.63 2.23
CA LEU A 25 24.18 16.56 2.92
C LEU A 25 24.69 16.41 4.37
N TRP A 26 26.00 16.44 4.59
CA TRP A 26 26.57 16.40 5.94
C TRP A 26 26.10 17.56 6.81
N ASP A 27 26.04 18.79 6.27
CA ASP A 27 25.49 19.94 6.98
C ASP A 27 24.03 19.71 7.38
N GLN A 28 23.22 19.09 6.51
CA GLN A 28 21.83 18.73 6.85
C GLN A 28 21.75 17.75 8.03
N PHE A 29 22.64 16.74 8.12
CA PHE A 29 22.69 15.83 9.27
C PHE A 29 23.01 16.60 10.56
N ARG A 30 24.04 17.45 10.54
CA ARG A 30 24.42 18.26 11.69
C ARG A 30 23.29 19.19 12.16
N ARG A 31 22.58 19.81 11.21
CA ARG A 31 21.43 20.66 11.54
C ARG A 31 20.27 19.88 12.17
N LEU A 32 20.08 18.62 11.79
CA LEU A 32 19.10 17.74 12.44
C LEU A 32 19.55 17.40 13.87
N GLU A 33 20.83 17.09 14.07
CA GLU A 33 21.42 16.87 15.41
C GLU A 33 21.27 18.09 16.31
N ASP A 34 21.66 19.27 15.82
CA ASP A 34 21.57 20.54 16.54
C ASP A 34 20.12 20.88 16.92
N ALA A 35 19.16 20.46 16.10
CA ALA A 35 17.73 20.59 16.37
C ALA A 35 17.19 19.56 17.37
N GLY A 36 18.02 18.62 17.84
CA GLY A 36 17.65 17.58 18.79
C GLY A 36 16.99 16.34 18.16
N ALA A 37 17.15 16.13 16.84
CA ALA A 37 16.73 14.87 16.24
C ALA A 37 17.52 13.71 16.86
N PHE A 38 16.86 12.56 17.05
CA PHE A 38 17.51 11.34 17.55
C PHE A 38 17.76 10.31 16.44
N ALA A 39 17.06 10.43 15.31
CA ALA A 39 17.15 9.52 14.18
C ALA A 39 16.93 10.25 12.85
N VAL A 40 17.41 9.64 11.76
CA VAL A 40 17.26 10.17 10.40
C VAL A 40 17.08 9.05 9.37
N GLU A 41 16.07 9.19 8.52
CA GLU A 41 15.87 8.32 7.37
C GLU A 41 16.76 8.77 6.20
N CYS A 42 17.49 7.81 5.66
CA CYS A 42 18.56 7.97 4.69
C CYS A 42 18.17 7.22 3.42
N GLU A 43 17.54 7.92 2.47
CA GLU A 43 17.08 7.29 1.23
C GLU A 43 18.01 7.58 0.04
N ILE A 44 18.51 6.52 -0.62
CA ILE A 44 19.35 6.58 -1.84
C ILE A 44 20.58 7.51 -1.70
N ILE A 45 21.34 7.37 -0.60
CA ILE A 45 22.68 7.95 -0.45
C ILE A 45 23.70 6.88 -0.91
N PRO A 46 24.75 7.22 -1.68
CA PRO A 46 25.79 6.25 -2.03
C PRO A 46 26.35 5.55 -0.79
N ALA A 47 26.40 4.21 -0.79
CA ALA A 47 26.70 3.42 0.41
C ALA A 47 28.01 3.80 1.10
N ALA A 48 29.07 4.09 0.34
CA ALA A 48 30.35 4.53 0.89
C ALA A 48 30.26 5.90 1.59
N LEU A 49 29.46 6.83 1.04
CA LEU A 49 29.21 8.13 1.68
C LEU A 49 28.37 7.96 2.94
N MET A 50 27.31 7.14 2.89
CA MET A 50 26.47 6.86 4.05
C MET A 50 27.29 6.26 5.20
N ALA A 51 28.18 5.31 4.91
CA ALA A 51 29.08 4.72 5.90
C ALA A 51 29.96 5.78 6.58
N GLU A 52 30.47 6.76 5.82
CA GLU A 52 31.28 7.84 6.37
C GLU A 52 30.48 8.82 7.22
N ILE A 53 29.26 9.16 6.80
CA ILE A 53 28.33 9.99 7.59
C ILE A 53 27.93 9.27 8.88
N HIS A 54 27.58 7.99 8.80
CA HIS A 54 27.15 7.17 9.93
C HIS A 54 28.20 7.15 11.06
N ARG A 55 29.48 6.98 10.73
CA ARG A 55 30.58 7.01 11.72
C ARG A 55 30.75 8.36 12.44
N ARG A 56 30.19 9.44 11.91
CA ARG A 56 30.40 10.81 12.38
C ARG A 56 29.17 11.39 13.08
N THR A 57 27.98 10.90 12.76
CA THR A 57 26.71 11.36 13.34
C THR A 57 26.38 10.56 14.60
N ALA A 58 25.75 11.21 15.57
CA ALA A 58 25.13 10.56 16.73
C ALA A 58 23.67 10.13 16.48
N LEU A 59 23.10 10.47 15.31
CA LEU A 59 21.75 10.06 14.93
C LEU A 59 21.69 8.56 14.67
N VAL A 60 20.60 7.93 15.08
CA VAL A 60 20.24 6.60 14.58
C VAL A 60 19.89 6.72 13.09
N THR A 61 20.66 6.06 12.26
CA THR A 61 20.54 6.12 10.80
C THR A 61 19.67 4.98 10.26
N VAL A 62 18.66 5.32 9.47
CA VAL A 62 17.73 4.36 8.88
C VAL A 62 17.91 4.34 7.37
N SER A 63 18.52 3.29 6.83
CA SER A 63 18.83 3.16 5.41
C SER A 63 17.65 2.62 4.61
N LEU A 64 17.22 3.39 3.61
CA LEU A 64 16.34 2.96 2.52
C LEU A 64 17.15 3.04 1.21
N GLY A 65 17.87 1.97 0.91
CA GLY A 65 18.75 1.93 -0.26
C GLY A 65 20.05 2.74 -0.13
N SER A 66 20.52 2.99 1.10
CA SER A 66 21.74 3.75 1.39
C SER A 66 22.91 2.91 1.92
N GLY A 67 22.85 1.58 1.76
CA GLY A 67 23.87 0.65 2.23
C GLY A 67 23.56 0.04 3.60
N ALA A 68 24.38 -0.94 3.98
CA ALA A 68 24.16 -1.78 5.16
C ALA A 68 24.81 -1.25 6.46
N GLU A 69 25.63 -0.21 6.35
CA GLU A 69 26.38 0.37 7.48
C GLU A 69 25.52 1.29 8.35
N ALA A 70 24.25 1.53 8.00
CA ALA A 70 23.32 2.25 8.86
C ALA A 70 22.79 1.34 9.98
N ASP A 71 22.29 1.93 11.06
CA ASP A 71 21.77 1.20 12.23
C ASP A 71 20.55 0.33 11.90
N VAL A 72 19.70 0.83 11.00
CA VAL A 72 18.46 0.17 10.59
C VAL A 72 18.42 0.02 9.08
N ILE A 73 18.03 -1.16 8.61
CA ILE A 73 17.69 -1.42 7.21
C ILE A 73 16.18 -1.40 7.05
N PHE A 74 15.70 -0.50 6.19
CA PHE A 74 14.28 -0.28 5.96
C PHE A 74 13.92 -0.58 4.50
N LEU A 75 12.72 -1.13 4.31
CA LEU A 75 11.99 -1.25 3.05
C LEU A 75 10.48 -1.22 3.35
N PHE A 76 9.66 -0.74 2.42
CA PHE A 76 8.21 -0.81 2.56
C PHE A 76 7.73 -2.26 2.50
N THR A 77 6.77 -2.63 3.35
CA THR A 77 6.19 -3.97 3.37
C THR A 77 5.58 -4.34 2.00
N SER A 78 4.95 -3.38 1.32
CA SER A 78 4.41 -3.57 -0.03
C SER A 78 5.47 -3.96 -1.07
N ASP A 79 6.68 -3.40 -0.96
CA ASP A 79 7.80 -3.74 -1.84
C ASP A 79 8.35 -5.14 -1.49
N ILE A 80 8.53 -5.42 -0.19
CA ILE A 80 8.97 -6.72 0.31
C ILE A 80 8.02 -7.83 -0.14
N CYS A 81 6.70 -7.61 -0.03
CA CYS A 81 5.68 -8.58 -0.39
C CYS A 81 5.36 -8.60 -1.89
N GLY A 82 5.97 -7.71 -2.70
CA GLY A 82 5.79 -7.68 -4.15
C GLY A 82 4.37 -7.33 -4.56
N GLU A 83 3.77 -6.32 -3.93
CA GLU A 83 2.41 -5.84 -4.22
C GLU A 83 2.31 -5.01 -5.51
N SER A 84 3.43 -4.47 -5.98
CA SER A 84 3.54 -3.74 -7.25
C SER A 84 4.31 -4.54 -8.28
N ALA A 85 3.88 -4.45 -9.54
CA ALA A 85 4.62 -5.00 -10.68
C ALA A 85 5.94 -4.25 -10.94
N ARG A 86 6.04 -2.99 -10.51
CA ARG A 86 7.24 -2.15 -10.63
C ARG A 86 7.78 -1.83 -9.24
N LEU A 87 8.97 -2.31 -8.96
CA LEU A 87 9.69 -2.03 -7.72
C LEU A 87 10.70 -0.87 -7.91
N PRO A 88 10.95 -0.06 -6.86
CA PRO A 88 12.10 0.84 -6.82
C PRO A 88 13.42 0.08 -7.01
N ARG A 89 14.42 0.72 -7.62
CA ARG A 89 15.73 0.08 -7.90
C ARG A 89 16.46 -0.42 -6.65
N HIS A 90 16.20 0.20 -5.50
CA HIS A 90 16.82 -0.14 -4.22
C HIS A 90 15.97 -1.13 -3.40
N ALA A 91 14.85 -1.59 -3.94
CA ALA A 91 13.98 -2.56 -3.30
C ALA A 91 14.14 -3.95 -3.93
N ARG A 92 13.80 -4.98 -3.15
CA ARG A 92 13.68 -6.36 -3.60
C ARG A 92 12.35 -6.90 -3.07
N ALA A 93 11.64 -7.64 -3.91
CA ALA A 93 10.49 -8.41 -3.47
C ALA A 93 10.90 -9.84 -3.13
N TRP A 94 10.30 -10.36 -2.06
CA TRP A 94 10.32 -11.77 -1.67
C TRP A 94 8.94 -12.42 -1.84
N GLY A 95 7.87 -11.61 -1.91
CA GLY A 95 6.52 -12.06 -2.25
C GLY A 95 6.12 -11.79 -3.70
N LYS A 96 4.94 -12.30 -4.08
CA LYS A 96 4.29 -12.08 -5.39
C LYS A 96 2.83 -11.63 -5.20
N LEU A 97 2.56 -10.78 -4.20
CA LEU A 97 1.19 -10.39 -3.85
C LEU A 97 0.46 -9.71 -5.02
N ALA A 98 1.15 -9.01 -5.93
CA ALA A 98 0.52 -8.42 -7.11
C ALA A 98 -0.28 -9.45 -7.94
N ALA A 99 0.28 -10.66 -8.13
CA ALA A 99 -0.39 -11.74 -8.87
C ALA A 99 -1.58 -12.31 -8.09
N LEU A 100 -1.45 -12.45 -6.77
CA LEU A 100 -2.54 -12.92 -5.92
C LEU A 100 -3.70 -11.90 -5.86
N HIS A 101 -3.39 -10.61 -5.78
CA HIS A 101 -4.37 -9.54 -5.87
C HIS A 101 -5.08 -9.54 -7.24
N GLN A 102 -4.37 -9.84 -8.32
CA GLN A 102 -4.99 -10.02 -9.64
C GLN A 102 -5.98 -11.20 -9.62
N GLN A 103 -5.58 -12.35 -9.10
CA GLN A 103 -6.46 -13.52 -8.98
C GLN A 103 -7.71 -13.22 -8.14
N VAL A 104 -7.57 -12.50 -7.02
CA VAL A 104 -8.70 -12.08 -6.19
C VAL A 104 -9.62 -11.11 -6.95
N ARG A 105 -9.06 -10.18 -7.74
CA ARG A 105 -9.86 -9.28 -8.59
C ARG A 105 -10.66 -10.08 -9.63
N ASP A 106 -10.02 -11.01 -10.32
CA ASP A 106 -10.65 -11.81 -11.36
C ASP A 106 -11.77 -12.68 -10.77
N ALA A 107 -11.51 -13.36 -9.65
CA ALA A 107 -12.52 -14.13 -8.94
C ALA A 107 -13.73 -13.30 -8.48
N ARG A 108 -13.51 -12.03 -8.08
CA ARG A 108 -14.60 -11.11 -7.75
C ARG A 108 -15.42 -10.72 -8.97
N ILE A 109 -14.76 -10.43 -10.10
CA ILE A 109 -15.44 -10.11 -11.36
C ILE A 109 -16.29 -11.30 -11.81
N ASP A 110 -15.75 -12.51 -11.77
CA ASP A 110 -16.46 -13.73 -12.14
C ASP A 110 -17.68 -13.96 -11.25
N ALA A 111 -17.52 -13.87 -9.93
CA ALA A 111 -18.63 -14.05 -8.98
C ALA A 111 -19.75 -13.01 -9.17
N LEU A 112 -19.39 -11.73 -9.33
CA LEU A 112 -20.37 -10.67 -9.55
C LEU A 112 -21.06 -10.78 -10.91
N THR A 113 -20.35 -11.26 -11.93
CA THR A 113 -20.92 -11.52 -13.26
C THR A 113 -21.91 -12.68 -13.21
N ALA A 114 -21.56 -13.77 -12.53
CA ALA A 114 -22.45 -14.92 -12.35
C ALA A 114 -23.71 -14.52 -11.58
N PHE A 115 -23.54 -13.79 -10.46
CA PHE A 115 -24.66 -13.25 -9.68
C PHE A 115 -25.59 -12.39 -10.54
N ARG A 116 -25.04 -11.44 -11.30
CA ARG A 116 -25.82 -10.59 -12.20
C ARG A 116 -26.61 -11.43 -13.21
N ARG A 117 -25.98 -12.43 -13.83
CA ARG A 117 -26.63 -13.32 -14.81
C ARG A 117 -27.81 -14.06 -14.18
N GLU A 118 -27.67 -14.55 -12.96
CA GLU A 118 -28.74 -15.30 -12.29
C GLU A 118 -29.89 -14.40 -11.84
N VAL A 119 -29.61 -13.16 -11.44
CA VAL A 119 -30.64 -12.15 -11.14
C VAL A 119 -31.39 -11.75 -12.42
N GLU A 120 -30.67 -11.40 -13.49
CA GLU A 120 -31.28 -11.01 -14.77
C GLU A 120 -32.03 -12.17 -15.43
N GLY A 121 -31.55 -13.41 -15.24
CA GLY A 121 -32.21 -14.63 -15.70
C GLY A 121 -33.35 -15.11 -14.81
N GLY A 122 -33.59 -14.48 -13.65
CA GLY A 122 -34.65 -14.85 -12.71
C GLY A 122 -34.44 -16.19 -11.99
N SER A 123 -33.24 -16.78 -12.05
CA SER A 123 -32.91 -18.00 -11.31
C SER A 123 -32.48 -17.72 -9.87
N TYR A 124 -32.03 -16.49 -9.59
CA TYR A 124 -31.76 -16.00 -8.23
C TYR A 124 -32.66 -14.80 -7.88
N PRO A 125 -33.23 -14.75 -6.66
CA PRO A 125 -33.21 -15.83 -5.67
C PRO A 125 -34.11 -16.99 -6.11
N GLY A 126 -33.66 -18.23 -5.87
CA GLY A 126 -34.46 -19.42 -6.04
C GLY A 126 -35.28 -19.73 -4.78
N LYS A 127 -35.96 -20.89 -4.78
CA LYS A 127 -36.81 -21.30 -3.64
C LYS A 127 -36.04 -21.52 -2.34
N ALA A 128 -34.76 -21.90 -2.41
CA ALA A 128 -33.93 -22.14 -1.23
C ALA A 128 -33.44 -20.84 -0.60
N GLU A 129 -33.36 -19.76 -1.39
CA GLU A 129 -32.90 -18.45 -0.95
C GLU A 129 -34.03 -17.49 -0.52
N ILE A 130 -35.30 -17.94 -0.53
CA ILE A 130 -36.45 -17.16 -0.08
C ILE A 130 -37.18 -17.83 1.08
N ALA A 131 -37.74 -17.02 1.99
CA ALA A 131 -38.66 -17.51 3.00
C ALA A 131 -40.05 -17.78 2.39
N ALA A 132 -40.70 -18.85 2.83
CA ALA A 132 -42.07 -19.18 2.44
C ALA A 132 -43.07 -18.68 3.49
N ILE A 133 -44.28 -18.34 3.04
CA ILE A 133 -45.46 -18.11 3.88
C ILE A 133 -46.52 -19.15 3.50
N ALA A 134 -47.28 -19.63 4.49
CA ALA A 134 -48.42 -20.51 4.21
C ALA A 134 -49.50 -19.75 3.43
N ASP A 135 -50.15 -20.42 2.47
CA ASP A 135 -51.13 -19.78 1.59
C ASP A 135 -52.31 -19.16 2.36
N GLU A 136 -52.73 -19.82 3.45
CA GLU A 136 -53.81 -19.35 4.33
C GLU A 136 -53.47 -18.02 5.01
N GLU A 137 -52.26 -17.89 5.54
CA GLU A 137 -51.76 -16.66 6.18
C GLU A 137 -51.64 -15.53 5.15
N LEU A 138 -51.17 -15.83 3.94
CA LEU A 138 -51.07 -14.84 2.87
C LEU A 138 -52.45 -14.35 2.40
N GLN A 139 -53.44 -15.24 2.33
CA GLN A 139 -54.82 -14.87 2.01
C GLN A 139 -55.45 -14.00 3.11
N GLY A 140 -55.25 -14.38 4.38
CA GLY A 140 -55.70 -13.59 5.52
C GLY A 140 -55.15 -12.16 5.49
N PHE A 141 -53.85 -12.01 5.22
CA PHE A 141 -53.22 -10.70 5.05
C PHE A 141 -53.87 -9.87 3.93
N ARG A 142 -54.10 -10.45 2.74
CA ARG A 142 -54.74 -9.74 1.61
C ARG A 142 -56.12 -9.23 1.97
N ALA A 143 -56.96 -10.08 2.58
CA ALA A 143 -58.31 -9.69 3.00
C ALA A 143 -58.31 -8.56 4.05
N ALA A 144 -57.39 -8.61 5.01
CA ALA A 144 -57.24 -7.58 6.03
C ALA A 144 -56.81 -6.22 5.44
N VAL A 145 -55.91 -6.21 4.45
CA VAL A 145 -55.43 -4.97 3.83
C VAL A 145 -56.47 -4.36 2.88
N ASP A 146 -57.18 -5.18 2.11
CA ASP A 146 -58.18 -4.70 1.15
C ASP A 146 -59.43 -4.13 1.85
N SER A 147 -59.83 -4.72 2.98
CA SER A 147 -60.93 -4.20 3.81
C SER A 147 -60.60 -2.89 4.54
N ALA A 148 -59.31 -2.62 4.82
CA ALA A 148 -58.86 -1.37 5.45
C ALA A 148 -58.72 -0.19 4.47
N LYS A 149 -58.85 -0.42 3.16
CA LYS A 149 -58.81 0.62 2.11
C LYS A 149 -60.19 1.10 1.64
N GLN A 150 -61.26 0.43 2.08
CA GLN A 150 -62.66 0.84 1.87
C GLN A 150 -63.13 1.69 3.05
#